data_AF-A0A947S0Z0-F1
#
_entry.id   AF-A0A947S0Z0-F1
#
_cell.length_a   1.000
_cell.length_b   1.000
_cell.length_c   1.000
_cell.angle_alpha   90.00
_cell.angle_beta   90.00
_cell.angle_gamma   90.00
#
_symmetry.space_group_name_H-M   'P 1'
#
loop_
_entity.id
_entity.type
_entity.pdbx_description
1 polymer ?
#
loop_
_entity_poly.entity_id
_entity_poly.type
_entity_poly.pdbx_seq_one_letter_code
_entity_poly.pdbx_strand_id
1 'polypeptide(L)'
;MNAEFENLMVYWISLNLAKNIHFMSQRFPEHLSYLRDSVRNNIFAVPVSIARSLPSSGKVYSKTFLDEAYTSCMACIPALEIIKETGIITLTEYHKLKSEMECIAGLLKGMA
;
A
#
# COMPACT_ATOMS: atom_id res chain seq x y z
N MET A 1 6.34 -10.12 -22.85
CA MET A 1 6.73 -8.70 -22.81
C MET A 1 6.13 -8.16 -21.52
N ASN A 2 6.96 -7.79 -20.55
CA ASN A 2 6.49 -7.29 -19.26
C ASN A 2 5.85 -5.92 -19.44
N ALA A 3 4.84 -5.60 -18.64
CA ALA A 3 4.24 -4.27 -18.64
C ALA A 3 5.23 -3.28 -18.02
N GLU A 4 5.28 -2.03 -18.49
CA GLU A 4 6.29 -1.05 -18.06
C GLU A 4 6.30 -0.79 -16.53
N PHE A 5 5.15 -0.96 -15.86
CA PHE A 5 5.02 -0.77 -14.42
C PHE A 5 5.79 -1.83 -13.64
N GLU A 6 6.00 -3.00 -14.21
CA GLU A 6 6.75 -4.10 -13.60
C GLU A 6 8.25 -3.77 -13.52
N ASN A 7 8.71 -2.70 -14.17
CA ASN A 7 10.07 -2.19 -14.02
C ASN A 7 10.19 -1.17 -12.87
N LEU A 8 9.08 -0.73 -12.28
CA LEU A 8 9.08 0.26 -11.22
C LEU A 8 9.37 -0.40 -9.87
N MET A 9 10.43 0.05 -9.20
CA MET A 9 10.75 -0.44 -7.87
C MET A 9 9.60 -0.22 -6.87
N VAL A 10 8.93 0.93 -6.93
CA VAL A 10 7.79 1.26 -6.06
C VAL A 10 6.61 0.30 -6.26
N TYR A 11 6.43 -0.24 -7.47
CA TYR A 11 5.40 -1.26 -7.73
C TYR A 11 5.71 -2.55 -6.94
N TRP A 12 6.95 -3.04 -7.00
CA TRP A 12 7.31 -4.26 -6.28
C TRP A 12 7.31 -4.09 -4.77
N ILE A 13 7.77 -2.94 -4.26
CA ILE A 13 7.74 -2.64 -2.83
C ILE A 13 6.28 -2.62 -2.33
N SER A 14 5.39 -1.92 -3.05
CA SER A 14 3.97 -1.84 -2.68
C SER A 14 3.25 -3.19 -2.81
N LEU A 15 3.56 -3.99 -3.83
CA LEU A 15 3.02 -5.34 -3.97
C LEU A 15 3.48 -6.26 -2.84
N ASN A 16 4.74 -6.17 -2.43
CA ASN A 16 5.26 -6.96 -1.31
C ASN A 16 4.61 -6.55 0.02
N LEU A 17 4.43 -5.26 0.26
CA LEU A 17 3.69 -4.76 1.42
C LEU A 17 2.23 -5.25 1.40
N ALA A 18 1.56 -5.22 0.24
CA ALA A 18 0.19 -5.75 0.11
C ALA A 18 0.12 -7.25 0.44
N LYS A 19 1.13 -8.04 0.03
CA LYS A 19 1.25 -9.46 0.42
C LYS A 19 1.45 -9.62 1.94
N ASN A 20 2.33 -8.83 2.54
CA ASN A 20 2.58 -8.87 3.99
C ASN A 20 1.29 -8.57 4.78
N ILE A 21 0.56 -7.52 4.39
CA ILE A 21 -0.73 -7.18 4.97
C ILE A 21 -1.76 -8.30 4.74
N HIS A 22 -1.79 -8.93 3.56
CA HIS A 22 -2.67 -10.07 3.31
C HIS A 22 -2.43 -11.21 4.29
N PHE A 23 -1.17 -11.60 4.54
CA PHE A 23 -0.86 -12.65 5.51
C PHE A 23 -1.14 -12.22 6.95
N MET A 24 -0.79 -10.99 7.32
CA MET A 24 -1.13 -10.41 8.63
C MET A 24 -2.65 -10.43 8.87
N SER A 25 -3.45 -10.19 7.82
CA SER A 25 -4.91 -10.12 7.91
C SER A 25 -5.57 -11.42 8.38
N GLN A 26 -4.87 -12.56 8.27
CA GLN A 26 -5.33 -13.86 8.76
C GLN A 26 -5.39 -13.94 10.29
N ARG A 27 -4.73 -13.02 11.00
CA ARG A 27 -4.74 -12.91 12.47
C ARG A 27 -5.96 -12.15 13.01
N PHE A 28 -6.77 -11.54 12.14
CA PHE A 28 -7.86 -10.69 12.57
C PHE A 28 -9.04 -11.53 13.07
N PRO A 29 -9.62 -11.20 14.23
CA PRO A 29 -10.87 -11.80 14.65
C PRO A 29 -12.03 -11.26 13.80
N GLU A 30 -13.10 -12.05 13.69
CA GLU A 30 -14.26 -11.70 12.83
C GLU A 30 -14.91 -10.37 13.17
N HIS A 31 -14.96 -9.99 14.46
CA HIS A 31 -15.52 -8.70 14.90
C HIS A 31 -14.69 -7.49 14.46
N LEU A 32 -13.48 -7.69 13.94
CA LEU A 32 -12.60 -6.66 13.35
C LEU A 32 -12.44 -6.83 11.83
N SER A 33 -13.32 -7.59 11.18
CA SER A 33 -13.34 -7.78 9.71
C SER A 33 -13.37 -6.46 8.94
N TYR A 34 -14.05 -5.42 9.46
CA TYR A 34 -14.07 -4.11 8.84
C TYR A 34 -12.68 -3.44 8.76
N LEU A 35 -11.85 -3.55 9.81
CA LEU A 35 -10.47 -3.07 9.79
C LEU A 35 -9.60 -3.92 8.85
N ARG A 36 -9.76 -5.25 8.95
CA ARG A 36 -9.06 -6.21 8.09
C ARG A 36 -9.26 -5.86 6.62
N ASP A 37 -10.51 -5.70 6.20
CA ASP A 37 -10.88 -5.52 4.81
C ASP A 37 -10.54 -4.11 4.34
N SER A 38 -10.69 -3.09 5.20
CA SER A 38 -10.25 -1.72 4.91
C SER A 38 -8.76 -1.64 4.60
N VAL A 39 -7.90 -2.20 5.46
CA VAL A 39 -6.43 -2.13 5.26
C VAL A 39 -5.99 -2.97 4.06
N ARG A 40 -6.56 -4.17 3.88
CA ARG A 40 -6.28 -5.01 2.70
C ARG A 40 -6.64 -4.31 1.39
N ASN A 41 -7.82 -3.70 1.32
CA ASN A 41 -8.29 -3.07 0.10
C ASN A 41 -7.49 -1.81 -0.21
N ASN A 42 -7.23 -0.96 0.79
CA ASN A 42 -6.42 0.25 0.60
C ASN A 42 -5.00 -0.10 0.18
N ILE A 43 -4.34 -1.07 0.82
CA ILE A 43 -2.96 -1.39 0.45
C ILE A 43 -2.85 -2.07 -0.91
N PHE A 44 -3.84 -2.90 -1.28
CA PHE A 44 -3.88 -3.53 -2.60
C PHE A 44 -4.17 -2.52 -3.72
N ALA A 45 -4.91 -1.44 -3.43
CA ALA A 45 -5.14 -0.37 -4.38
C ALA A 45 -3.85 0.37 -4.77
N VAL A 46 -2.81 0.39 -3.92
CA VAL A 46 -1.53 1.07 -4.20
C VAL A 46 -0.83 0.52 -5.47
N PRO A 47 -0.45 -0.78 -5.55
CA PRO A 47 0.17 -1.32 -6.76
C PRO A 47 -0.77 -1.26 -7.98
N VAL A 48 -2.09 -1.37 -7.79
CA VAL A 48 -3.07 -1.23 -8.86
C VAL A 48 -3.06 0.18 -9.44
N SER A 49 -3.06 1.21 -8.60
CA SER A 49 -3.01 2.61 -9.03
C SER A 49 -1.66 2.97 -9.65
N ILE A 50 -0.55 2.41 -9.16
CA ILE A 50 0.76 2.54 -9.84
C ILE A 50 0.69 1.95 -11.26
N ALA A 51 0.15 0.75 -11.43
CA ALA A 51 0.00 0.14 -12.75
C ALA A 51 -0.89 0.97 -13.69
N ARG A 52 -1.97 1.55 -13.17
CA ARG A 52 -2.87 2.45 -13.91
C ARG A 52 -2.23 3.80 -14.25
N SER A 53 -1.22 4.22 -13.48
CA SER A 53 -0.52 5.49 -13.71
C SER A 53 0.31 5.49 -14.99
N LEU A 54 0.58 4.32 -15.59
CA LEU A 54 1.34 4.24 -16.83
C LEU A 54 0.66 4.98 -17.98
N PRO A 55 1.42 5.79 -18.74
CA PRO A 55 0.89 6.41 -19.93
C PRO A 55 0.73 5.39 -21.06
N SER A 56 -0.42 5.41 -21.74
CA SER A 56 -0.62 4.65 -22.99
C SER A 56 0.29 5.14 -24.14
N SER A 57 0.92 6.31 -24.02
CA SER A 57 1.71 6.99 -25.06
C SER A 57 3.06 7.55 -24.59
N GLY A 58 3.56 7.09 -23.43
CA GLY A 58 4.99 7.18 -23.08
C GLY A 58 5.57 8.56 -22.73
N LYS A 59 4.82 9.50 -22.13
CA LYS A 59 5.42 10.81 -21.76
C LYS A 59 5.34 11.21 -20.28
N VAL A 60 4.25 10.92 -19.56
CA VAL A 60 4.12 11.32 -18.14
C VAL A 60 3.19 10.34 -17.42
N TYR A 61 3.53 9.95 -16.18
CA TYR A 61 2.61 9.19 -15.33
C TYR A 61 1.34 9.99 -15.03
N SER A 62 0.20 9.32 -14.94
CA SER A 62 -1.04 9.97 -14.52
C SER A 62 -0.93 10.40 -13.06
N LYS A 63 -0.82 11.71 -12.83
CA LYS A 63 -0.78 12.31 -11.49
C LYS A 63 -1.98 11.89 -10.65
N THR A 64 -3.17 11.80 -11.24
CA THR A 64 -4.39 11.33 -10.55
C THR A 64 -4.19 9.95 -9.96
N PHE A 65 -3.60 9.00 -10.70
CA PHE A 65 -3.38 7.64 -10.19
C PHE A 65 -2.21 7.55 -9.21
N LEU A 66 -1.20 8.42 -9.32
CA LEU A 66 -0.16 8.53 -8.30
C LEU A 66 -0.71 9.12 -6.98
N ASP A 67 -1.58 10.12 -7.07
CA ASP A 67 -2.27 10.72 -5.91
C ASP A 67 -3.24 9.70 -5.25
N GLU A 68 -3.95 8.90 -6.05
CA GLU A 68 -4.74 7.76 -5.55
C GLU A 68 -3.86 6.76 -4.78
N ALA A 69 -2.73 6.33 -5.38
CA ALA A 69 -1.80 5.41 -4.75
C ALA A 69 -1.26 5.97 -3.42
N TYR A 70 -0.88 7.25 -3.39
CA TYR A 70 -0.41 7.93 -2.20
C TYR A 70 -1.48 7.97 -1.11
N THR A 71 -2.69 8.39 -1.47
CA THR A 71 -3.82 8.53 -0.54
C THR A 71 -4.18 7.18 0.07
N SER A 72 -4.29 6.13 -0.75
CA SER A 72 -4.55 4.77 -0.27
C SER A 72 -3.44 4.24 0.64
N CYS A 73 -2.17 4.54 0.35
CA CYS A 73 -1.06 4.14 1.21
C CYS A 73 -1.12 4.84 2.59
N MET A 74 -1.35 6.15 2.61
CA MET A 74 -1.40 6.93 3.85
C MET A 74 -2.64 6.63 4.70
N ALA A 75 -3.76 6.29 4.07
CA ALA A 75 -5.00 5.92 4.75
C ALA A 75 -4.86 4.65 5.62
N CYS A 76 -3.86 3.80 5.34
CA CYS A 76 -3.58 2.62 6.15
C CYS A 76 -2.93 2.95 7.51
N ILE A 77 -2.26 4.09 7.66
CA ILE A 77 -1.52 4.41 8.89
C ILE A 77 -2.43 4.52 10.13
N PRO A 78 -3.55 5.26 10.10
CA PRO A 78 -4.48 5.31 11.24
C PRO A 78 -5.06 3.93 11.58
N ALA A 79 -5.34 3.11 10.58
CA ALA A 79 -5.83 1.75 10.81
C ALA A 79 -4.76 0.87 11.46
N LEU A 80 -3.49 0.97 11.06
CA LEU A 80 -2.38 0.24 11.69
C LEU A 80 -2.20 0.60 13.16
N GLU A 81 -2.44 1.86 13.55
CA GLU A 81 -2.43 2.25 14.97
C GLU A 81 -3.48 1.49 15.76
N ILE A 82 -4.72 1.42 15.26
CA ILE A 82 -5.80 0.68 15.91
C ILE A 82 -5.48 -0.83 15.96
N ILE A 83 -4.93 -1.38 14.88
CA ILE A 83 -4.52 -2.79 14.79
C ILE A 83 -3.42 -3.12 15.81
N LYS A 84 -2.50 -2.19 16.06
CA LYS A 84 -1.48 -2.31 17.11
C LYS A 84 -2.12 -2.30 18.51
N GLU A 85 -3.00 -1.35 18.79
CA GLU A 85 -3.68 -1.25 20.10
C GLU A 85 -4.56 -2.47 20.42
N THR A 86 -5.07 -3.16 19.40
CA THR A 86 -5.83 -4.41 19.58
C THR A 86 -4.95 -5.65 19.78
N GLY A 87 -3.63 -5.51 19.76
CA GLY A 87 -2.67 -6.62 19.94
C GLY A 87 -2.56 -7.57 18.73
N ILE A 88 -3.19 -7.23 17.60
CA ILE A 88 -3.12 -8.05 16.37
C ILE A 88 -1.70 -8.03 15.81
N ILE A 89 -0.99 -6.90 15.94
CA ILE A 89 0.43 -6.76 15.61
C ILE A 89 1.21 -6.21 16.80
N THR A 90 2.49 -6.56 16.84
CA THR A 90 3.45 -6.01 17.80
C THR A 90 3.85 -4.58 17.43
N LEU A 91 4.43 -3.84 18.38
CA LEU A 91 5.01 -2.53 18.13
C LEU A 91 6.12 -2.58 17.06
N THR A 92 6.89 -3.66 17.00
CA THR A 92 7.95 -3.86 15.99
C THR A 92 7.37 -4.05 14.60
N GLU A 93 6.33 -4.89 14.46
CA GLU A 93 5.61 -5.07 13.20
C GLU A 93 4.96 -3.76 12.73
N TYR A 94 4.35 -3.00 13.65
CA TYR A 94 3.80 -1.67 13.35
C TYR A 94 4.87 -0.73 12.77
N HIS A 95 6.02 -0.58 13.45
CA HIS A 95 7.08 0.32 12.96
C HIS A 95 7.63 -0.11 11.60
N LYS A 96 7.77 -1.41 11.38
CA LYS A 96 8.19 -1.95 10.09
C LYS A 96 7.19 -1.61 8.99
N LEU A 97 5.90 -1.93 9.19
CA LEU A 97 4.85 -1.68 8.19
C LEU A 97 4.69 -0.19 7.90
N LYS A 98 4.74 0.66 8.93
CA LYS A 98 4.68 2.11 8.77
C LYS A 98 5.88 2.65 7.98
N SER A 99 7.09 2.19 8.28
CA SER A 99 8.29 2.59 7.55
C SER A 99 8.22 2.18 6.07
N GLU A 100 7.71 0.97 5.77
CA GLU A 100 7.46 0.52 4.40
C GLU A 100 6.44 1.44 3.68
N MET A 101 5.35 1.83 4.34
CA MET A 101 4.36 2.78 3.80
C MET A 101 4.95 4.17 3.55
N GLU A 102 5.73 4.70 4.49
CA GLU A 102 6.40 6.01 4.35
C GLU A 102 7.43 5.99 3.22
N CYS A 103 8.15 4.88 3.04
CA CYS A 103 9.05 4.68 1.90
C CYS A 103 8.30 4.74 0.57
N ILE A 104 7.20 3.99 0.44
CA ILE A 104 6.34 4.02 -0.76
C ILE A 104 5.81 5.42 -1.01
N ALA A 105 5.29 6.10 0.02
CA ALA A 105 4.77 7.46 -0.08
C ALA A 105 5.84 8.46 -0.56
N GLY A 106 7.08 8.32 -0.10
CA GLY A 106 8.22 9.11 -0.57
C GLY A 106 8.56 8.85 -2.04
N LEU A 107 8.58 7.58 -2.47
CA LEU A 107 8.80 7.20 -3.86
C LEU A 107 7.71 7.76 -4.79
N LEU A 108 6.44 7.65 -4.39
CA LEU A 108 5.31 8.17 -5.16
C LEU A 108 5.39 9.69 -5.36
N LYS A 109 5.77 10.44 -4.31
CA LYS A 109 5.99 11.89 -4.41
C LYS A 109 7.11 12.27 -5.38
N GLY A 110 8.14 11.43 -5.51
CA GLY A 110 9.24 11.64 -6.46
C GLY A 110 8.87 11.35 -7.92
N MET A 111 7.71 10.73 -8.17
CA MET A 111 7.21 10.42 -9.52
C MET A 111 6.21 11.44 -10.07
N ALA A 112 5.66 12.30 -9.21
CA ALA A 112 4.59 13.24 -9.50
C ALA A 112 5.09 14.60 -10.02
#